data_AF-A0A924WG70-F1
#
_entry.id   AF-A0A924WG70-F1
#
_cell.length_a   1.000
_cell.length_b   1.000
_cell.length_c   1.000
_cell.angle_alpha   90.00
_cell.angle_beta   90.00
_cell.angle_gamma   90.00
#
_symmetry.space_group_name_H-M   'P 1'
#
loop_
_entity.id
_entity.type
_entity.pdbx_description
1 polymer ?
#
loop_
_entity_poly.entity_id
_entity_poly.type
_entity_poly.pdbx_seq_one_letter_code
_entity_poly.pdbx_strand_id
1 'polypeptide(L)'
;MLKKWTVLVGIFAFISCHTAQKLTTQSSESHRPRFHFTPPSMWMNDPNGMVFYEGEYHLFYQYYPKSTVWGPMHWGHAVSKDMVRWEHLPIALYPDSLGMIFSGSAVVDWNNTSGFGKDGKPPLVAIFTHHLMEGEKAGRSDFQYQSIAYSNDRGRTWTKYVGNPVIPNTQKIRDFRDPKVIWDENSKQWVMVFAAQNHVKFWGSKDLKNWKHLSDFGKEFGSHGGVWECPDSFPMVVTRNSVPGRTNPKHLDSP
;
A
#
# COMPACT_ATOMS: atom_id res chain seq x y z
N MET A 1 -34.42 -75.94 12.61
CA MET A 1 -33.87 -75.63 11.27
C MET A 1 -33.32 -74.20 11.27
N LEU A 2 -32.03 -74.02 11.59
CA LEU A 2 -31.36 -72.71 11.51
C LEU A 2 -30.49 -72.69 10.24
N LYS A 3 -30.81 -71.81 9.29
CA LYS A 3 -29.97 -71.56 8.10
C LYS A 3 -28.84 -70.61 8.49
N LYS A 4 -27.61 -71.11 8.51
CA LYS A 4 -26.38 -70.31 8.59
C LYS A 4 -26.21 -69.52 7.29
N TRP A 5 -26.11 -68.20 7.38
CA TRP A 5 -25.68 -67.34 6.27
C TRP A 5 -24.23 -66.95 6.51
N THR A 6 -23.34 -67.43 5.66
CA THR A 6 -21.93 -67.01 5.62
C THR A 6 -21.84 -65.72 4.82
N VAL A 7 -21.53 -64.60 5.46
CA VAL A 7 -21.26 -63.34 4.77
C VAL A 7 -19.76 -63.28 4.48
N LEU A 8 -19.40 -63.32 3.19
CA LEU A 8 -18.05 -63.04 2.71
C LEU A 8 -17.82 -61.52 2.73
N VAL A 9 -16.90 -61.06 3.57
CA VAL A 9 -16.42 -59.67 3.56
C VAL A 9 -15.31 -59.56 2.51
N GLY A 10 -15.64 -58.97 1.36
CA GLY A 10 -14.65 -58.58 0.36
C GLY A 10 -13.97 -57.27 0.77
N ILE A 11 -12.67 -57.32 1.08
CA ILE A 11 -11.85 -56.13 1.29
C ILE A 11 -11.45 -55.60 -0.10
N PHE A 12 -12.08 -54.52 -0.54
CA PHE A 12 -11.61 -53.74 -1.69
C PHE A 12 -10.59 -52.71 -1.23
N ALA A 13 -9.32 -52.98 -1.45
CA ALA A 13 -8.26 -51.99 -1.30
C ALA A 13 -8.29 -51.04 -2.52
N PHE A 14 -8.95 -49.89 -2.38
CA PHE A 14 -8.84 -48.80 -3.33
C PHE A 14 -7.49 -48.12 -3.14
N ILE A 15 -6.49 -48.51 -3.94
CA ILE A 15 -5.26 -47.74 -4.09
C ILE A 15 -5.62 -46.51 -4.93
N SER A 16 -6.02 -45.44 -4.25
CA SER A 16 -6.16 -44.13 -4.88
C SER A 16 -4.77 -43.57 -5.15
N CYS A 17 -4.27 -43.83 -6.36
CA CYS A 17 -3.10 -43.14 -6.88
C CYS A 17 -3.48 -41.67 -7.06
N HIS A 18 -3.14 -40.83 -6.07
CA HIS A 18 -3.18 -39.38 -6.25
C HIS A 18 -2.04 -38.99 -7.18
N THR A 19 -2.32 -39.00 -8.48
CA THR A 19 -1.57 -38.19 -9.44
C THR A 19 -1.72 -36.74 -8.98
N ALA A 20 -0.65 -36.20 -8.40
CA ALA A 20 -0.52 -34.78 -8.19
C ALA A 20 -0.69 -34.12 -9.57
N GLN A 21 -1.85 -33.52 -9.77
CA GLN A 21 -2.15 -32.77 -10.99
C GLN A 21 -1.19 -31.58 -10.98
N LYS A 22 -0.14 -31.69 -11.79
CA LYS A 22 0.81 -30.61 -12.02
C LYS A 22 -0.03 -29.47 -12.60
N LEU A 23 -0.30 -28.45 -11.80
CA LEU A 23 -0.91 -27.19 -12.25
C LEU A 23 0.08 -26.53 -13.21
N THR A 24 0.11 -26.98 -14.46
CA THR A 24 0.71 -26.26 -15.56
C THR A 24 -0.30 -25.21 -16.00
N THR A 25 -0.41 -24.11 -15.25
CA THR A 25 -0.93 -22.86 -15.80
C THR A 25 0.13 -22.32 -16.75
N GLN A 26 0.21 -22.93 -17.94
CA GLN A 26 0.93 -22.33 -19.05
C GLN A 26 0.07 -21.16 -19.51
N SER A 27 0.28 -20.00 -18.91
CA SER A 27 -0.28 -18.73 -19.39
C SER A 27 0.00 -18.63 -20.89
N SER A 28 -1.05 -18.66 -21.71
CA SER A 28 -0.97 -18.57 -23.17
C SER A 28 -0.53 -17.19 -23.67
N GLU A 29 -0.40 -16.22 -22.77
CA GLU A 29 0.03 -14.86 -23.07
C GLU A 29 1.56 -14.77 -23.12
N SER A 30 2.12 -14.50 -24.30
CA SER A 30 3.57 -14.47 -24.58
C SER A 30 4.35 -13.48 -23.72
N HIS A 31 3.71 -12.37 -23.33
CA HIS A 31 4.35 -11.27 -22.60
C HIS A 31 4.01 -11.25 -21.11
N ARG A 32 3.16 -12.16 -20.62
CA ARG A 32 2.75 -12.17 -19.23
C ARG A 32 3.91 -12.69 -18.36
N PRO A 33 4.48 -11.86 -17.47
CA PRO A 33 5.58 -12.29 -16.62
C PRO A 33 5.16 -13.44 -15.71
N ARG A 34 6.07 -14.39 -15.48
CA ARG A 34 5.80 -15.57 -14.63
C ARG A 34 6.10 -15.36 -13.14
N PHE A 35 6.92 -14.36 -12.82
CA PHE A 35 7.42 -14.10 -11.47
C PHE A 35 7.38 -12.61 -11.09
N HIS A 36 6.78 -11.77 -11.93
CA HIS A 36 6.45 -10.39 -11.58
C HIS A 36 4.94 -10.26 -11.47
N PHE A 37 4.49 -9.46 -10.52
CA PHE A 37 3.07 -9.19 -10.34
C PHE A 37 2.48 -8.49 -11.57
N THR A 38 1.29 -8.92 -11.97
CA THR A 38 0.39 -8.24 -12.91
C THR A 38 -1.03 -8.42 -12.41
N PRO A 39 -1.96 -7.45 -12.56
CA PRO A 39 -3.36 -7.71 -12.31
C PRO A 39 -3.85 -8.80 -13.26
N PRO A 40 -4.99 -9.46 -12.97
CA PRO A 40 -5.56 -10.46 -13.86
C PRO A 40 -5.77 -9.93 -15.28
N SER A 41 -6.12 -8.64 -15.41
CA SER A 41 -6.36 -7.93 -16.67
C SER A 41 -6.18 -6.41 -16.51
N MET A 42 -6.27 -5.67 -17.61
CA MET A 42 -6.39 -4.20 -17.66
C MET A 42 -5.17 -3.40 -17.18
N TRP A 43 -5.35 -2.10 -16.92
CA TRP A 43 -4.29 -1.15 -16.64
C TRP A 43 -3.88 -1.14 -15.16
N MET A 44 -2.57 -1.22 -14.91
CA MET A 44 -1.96 -0.86 -13.63
C MET A 44 -0.81 0.13 -13.81
N ASN A 45 -0.52 0.91 -12.78
CA ASN A 45 0.75 1.64 -12.65
C ASN A 45 1.33 1.45 -11.24
N ASP A 46 1.46 2.52 -10.45
CA ASP A 46 2.29 2.56 -9.26
C ASP A 46 1.86 1.53 -8.22
N PRO A 47 2.81 0.89 -7.50
CA PRO A 47 2.51 0.17 -6.28
C PRO A 47 2.06 1.14 -5.20
N ASN A 48 1.09 0.74 -4.40
CA ASN A 48 0.53 1.53 -3.31
C ASN A 48 0.43 0.69 -2.05
N GLY A 49 0.31 1.39 -0.91
CA GLY A 49 -0.12 0.75 0.34
C GLY A 49 0.71 -0.45 0.80
N MET A 50 1.97 -0.58 0.38
CA MET A 50 2.76 -1.76 0.68
C MET A 50 3.03 -1.85 2.18
N VAL A 51 2.43 -2.86 2.82
CA VAL A 51 2.48 -3.06 4.27
C VAL A 51 2.53 -4.54 4.58
N PHE A 52 3.31 -4.92 5.59
CA PHE A 52 3.29 -6.27 6.13
C PHE A 52 2.44 -6.29 7.40
N TYR A 53 1.43 -7.16 7.44
CA TYR A 53 0.53 -7.28 8.58
C TYR A 53 0.03 -8.71 8.75
N GLU A 54 0.06 -9.22 9.99
CA GLU A 54 -0.39 -10.57 10.36
C GLU A 54 0.05 -11.67 9.37
N GLY A 55 1.35 -11.70 9.03
CA GLY A 55 1.96 -12.73 8.20
C GLY A 55 1.80 -12.55 6.68
N GLU A 56 1.23 -11.43 6.23
CA GLU A 56 0.99 -11.16 4.80
C GLU A 56 1.65 -9.85 4.38
N TYR A 57 2.33 -9.88 3.25
CA TYR A 57 2.68 -8.71 2.46
C TYR A 57 1.47 -8.29 1.64
N HIS A 58 1.03 -7.06 1.84
CA HIS A 58 -0.01 -6.43 1.03
C HIS A 58 0.64 -5.64 -0.10
N LEU A 59 0.13 -5.83 -1.31
CA LEU A 59 0.42 -5.00 -2.47
C LEU A 59 -0.88 -4.39 -2.95
N PHE A 60 -1.03 -3.08 -2.75
CA PHE A 60 -2.03 -2.31 -3.47
C PHE A 60 -1.37 -1.71 -4.71
N TYR A 61 -2.17 -1.28 -5.68
CA TYR A 61 -1.65 -0.70 -6.91
C TYR A 61 -2.72 0.15 -7.58
N GLN A 62 -2.28 1.22 -8.25
CA GLN A 62 -3.15 1.99 -9.11
C GLN A 62 -3.73 1.08 -10.18
N TYR A 63 -5.06 1.05 -10.29
CA TYR A 63 -5.76 0.10 -11.14
C TYR A 63 -6.97 0.73 -11.85
N TYR A 64 -7.16 0.40 -13.12
CA TYR A 64 -8.40 0.69 -13.83
C TYR A 64 -9.02 -0.59 -14.40
N PRO A 65 -10.13 -1.10 -13.81
CA PRO A 65 -10.67 -2.41 -14.17
C PRO A 65 -11.45 -2.44 -15.50
N LYS A 66 -11.60 -1.32 -16.21
CA LYS A 66 -12.47 -1.23 -17.39
C LYS A 66 -11.72 -0.97 -18.70
N SER A 67 -10.41 -0.73 -18.68
CA SER A 67 -9.65 -0.48 -19.91
C SER A 67 -8.16 -0.74 -19.74
N THR A 68 -7.46 -0.92 -20.86
CA THR A 68 -6.01 -1.08 -20.95
C THR A 68 -5.28 0.26 -21.12
N VAL A 69 -5.96 1.38 -20.90
CA VAL A 69 -5.36 2.72 -20.83
C VAL A 69 -5.70 3.35 -19.50
N TRP A 70 -4.96 4.38 -19.12
CA TRP A 70 -5.21 5.12 -17.90
C TRP A 70 -6.66 5.66 -17.84
N GLY A 71 -7.29 5.60 -16.66
CA GLY A 71 -8.68 6.00 -16.47
C GLY A 71 -9.02 6.35 -15.02
N PRO A 72 -10.29 6.31 -14.63
CA PRO A 72 -10.69 6.46 -13.23
C PRO A 72 -9.95 5.46 -12.34
N MET A 73 -8.98 5.96 -11.58
CA MET A 73 -8.07 5.12 -10.80
C MET A 73 -8.71 4.60 -9.52
N HIS A 74 -8.44 3.33 -9.23
CA HIS A 74 -8.79 2.58 -8.03
C HIS A 74 -7.50 2.09 -7.37
N TRP A 75 -7.58 1.58 -6.15
CA TRP A 75 -6.55 0.70 -5.62
C TRP A 75 -6.97 -0.76 -5.79
N GLY A 76 -6.31 -1.48 -6.69
CA GLY A 76 -6.33 -2.94 -6.71
C GLY A 76 -5.60 -3.51 -5.50
N HIS A 77 -5.78 -4.79 -5.20
CA HIS A 77 -5.18 -5.42 -4.01
C HIS A 77 -4.78 -6.87 -4.29
N ALA A 78 -3.60 -7.24 -3.79
CA ALA A 78 -3.14 -8.61 -3.67
C ALA A 78 -2.37 -8.81 -2.36
N VAL A 79 -2.29 -10.05 -1.90
CA VAL A 79 -1.49 -10.44 -0.73
C VAL A 79 -0.54 -11.58 -1.07
N SER A 80 0.57 -11.66 -0.35
CA SER A 80 1.54 -12.74 -0.46
C SER A 80 2.18 -13.05 0.89
N LYS A 81 2.60 -14.29 1.10
CA LYS A 81 3.42 -14.68 2.26
C LYS A 81 4.93 -14.60 1.97
N ASP A 82 5.31 -14.51 0.71
CA ASP A 82 6.70 -14.64 0.25
C ASP A 82 7.12 -13.58 -0.78
N MET A 83 6.25 -12.60 -1.08
CA MET A 83 6.42 -11.56 -2.11
C MET A 83 6.55 -12.08 -3.56
N VAL A 84 6.34 -13.39 -3.78
CA VAL A 84 6.48 -14.03 -5.09
C VAL A 84 5.14 -14.59 -5.57
N ARG A 85 4.45 -15.33 -4.70
CA ARG A 85 3.14 -15.94 -4.98
C ARG A 85 2.05 -15.03 -4.45
N TRP A 86 1.33 -14.38 -5.36
CA TRP A 86 0.31 -13.40 -5.04
C TRP A 86 -1.09 -13.98 -5.18
N GLU A 87 -1.92 -13.76 -4.17
CA GLU A 87 -3.36 -13.98 -4.19
C GLU A 87 -4.05 -12.65 -4.49
N HIS A 88 -4.82 -12.60 -5.57
CA HIS A 88 -5.60 -11.41 -5.92
C HIS A 88 -6.82 -11.30 -5.02
N LEU A 89 -7.03 -10.11 -4.47
CA LEU A 89 -8.19 -9.76 -3.66
C LEU A 89 -9.10 -8.79 -4.41
N PRO A 90 -10.34 -8.56 -3.93
CA PRO A 90 -11.19 -7.50 -4.47
C PRO A 90 -10.50 -6.13 -4.44
N ILE A 91 -10.96 -5.21 -5.29
CA ILE A 91 -10.50 -3.82 -5.29
C ILE A 91 -10.72 -3.23 -3.90
N ALA A 92 -9.68 -2.59 -3.36
CA ALA A 92 -9.67 -2.05 -2.01
C ALA A 92 -10.37 -0.69 -1.92
N LEU A 93 -10.05 0.23 -2.83
CA LEU A 93 -10.59 1.59 -2.85
C LEU A 93 -11.13 1.94 -4.23
N TYR A 94 -12.40 2.33 -4.26
CA TYR A 94 -13.09 2.81 -5.46
C TYR A 94 -13.14 4.34 -5.47
N PRO A 95 -13.15 5.01 -6.64
CA PRO A 95 -13.50 6.43 -6.74
C PRO A 95 -14.83 6.75 -6.05
N ASP A 96 -14.98 7.98 -5.57
CA ASP A 96 -16.25 8.50 -5.04
C ASP A 96 -16.47 9.96 -5.46
N SER A 97 -17.37 10.68 -4.77
CA SER A 97 -17.67 12.09 -5.05
C SER A 97 -16.50 13.05 -4.83
N LEU A 98 -15.47 12.67 -4.06
CA LEU A 98 -14.22 13.43 -3.92
C LEU A 98 -13.26 13.17 -5.10
N GLY A 99 -13.45 12.07 -5.83
CA GLY A 99 -12.79 11.83 -7.11
C GLY A 99 -12.11 10.48 -7.18
N MET A 100 -11.11 10.40 -8.06
CA MET A 100 -10.33 9.19 -8.31
C MET A 100 -9.38 8.92 -7.15
N ILE A 101 -8.98 7.65 -6.98
CA ILE A 101 -8.03 7.22 -5.96
C ILE A 101 -6.65 7.15 -6.61
N PHE A 102 -5.79 8.11 -6.26
CA PHE A 102 -4.40 8.17 -6.70
C PHE A 102 -3.48 7.49 -5.68
N SER A 103 -2.20 7.43 -6.01
CA SER A 103 -1.17 6.71 -5.27
C SER A 103 -1.05 7.15 -3.81
N GLY A 104 -0.41 6.30 -3.01
CA GLY A 104 -0.22 6.53 -1.59
C GLY A 104 0.31 5.30 -0.86
N SER A 105 0.20 5.32 0.46
CA SER A 105 0.80 4.34 1.38
C SER A 105 -0.22 3.78 2.37
N ALA A 106 0.20 2.80 3.16
CA ALA A 106 -0.60 2.23 4.23
C ALA A 106 0.30 1.92 5.42
N VAL A 107 -0.26 2.02 6.61
CA VAL A 107 0.43 1.75 7.88
C VAL A 107 -0.43 0.87 8.78
N VAL A 108 0.21 0.13 9.68
CA VAL A 108 -0.46 -0.50 10.82
C VAL A 108 -0.45 0.51 11.96
N ASP A 109 -1.62 0.95 12.42
CA ASP A 109 -1.74 1.86 13.57
C ASP A 109 -1.75 1.05 14.87
N TRP A 110 -0.57 0.52 15.23
CA TRP A 110 -0.37 -0.39 16.36
C TRP A 110 -0.96 0.11 17.68
N ASN A 111 -0.91 1.43 17.90
CA ASN A 111 -1.37 2.07 19.14
C ASN A 111 -2.79 2.61 19.04
N ASN A 112 -3.51 2.32 17.95
CA ASN A 112 -4.85 2.85 17.66
C ASN A 112 -4.95 4.37 17.86
N THR A 113 -3.91 5.10 17.45
CA THR A 113 -3.83 6.56 17.57
C THR A 113 -4.94 7.27 16.79
N SER A 114 -5.39 6.66 15.69
CA SER A 114 -6.52 7.13 14.89
C SER A 114 -7.88 6.92 15.57
N GLY A 115 -7.97 5.96 16.50
CA GLY A 115 -9.22 5.52 17.11
C GLY A 115 -10.11 4.65 16.21
N PHE A 116 -9.60 4.18 15.06
CA PHE A 116 -10.37 3.35 14.13
C PHE A 116 -10.39 1.85 14.48
N GLY A 117 -9.46 1.40 15.32
CA GLY A 117 -9.32 0.01 15.74
C GLY A 117 -10.53 -0.50 16.50
N LYS A 118 -10.87 -1.76 16.29
CA LYS A 118 -11.95 -2.48 16.97
C LYS A 118 -11.40 -3.68 17.75
N ASP A 119 -12.11 -4.06 18.81
CA ASP A 119 -11.85 -5.29 19.58
C ASP A 119 -10.40 -5.41 20.09
N GLY A 120 -9.78 -4.27 20.42
CA GLY A 120 -8.39 -4.22 20.90
C GLY A 120 -7.33 -4.52 19.84
N LYS A 121 -7.71 -4.60 18.55
CA LYS A 121 -6.78 -4.84 17.43
C LYS A 121 -6.43 -3.53 16.72
N PRO A 122 -5.18 -3.40 16.22
CA PRO A 122 -4.78 -2.23 15.46
C PRO A 122 -5.43 -2.25 14.06
N PRO A 123 -5.92 -1.11 13.55
CA PRO A 123 -6.40 -1.02 12.19
C PRO A 123 -5.23 -0.87 11.21
N LEU A 124 -5.46 -1.27 9.96
CA LEU A 124 -4.68 -0.74 8.85
C LEU A 124 -5.27 0.62 8.45
N VAL A 125 -4.41 1.59 8.15
CA VAL A 125 -4.82 2.90 7.64
C VAL A 125 -4.12 3.14 6.31
N ALA A 126 -4.90 3.32 5.25
CA ALA A 126 -4.44 3.74 3.94
C ALA A 126 -4.50 5.26 3.87
N ILE A 127 -3.45 5.87 3.31
CA ILE A 127 -3.33 7.30 3.08
C ILE A 127 -3.07 7.46 1.59
N PHE A 128 -3.91 8.23 0.92
CA PHE A 128 -3.94 8.29 -0.53
C PHE A 128 -4.34 9.68 -1.01
N THR A 129 -4.02 9.97 -2.26
CA THR A 129 -4.48 11.21 -2.90
C THR A 129 -5.86 11.00 -3.52
N HIS A 130 -6.81 11.87 -3.20
CA HIS A 130 -7.99 12.04 -4.05
C HIS A 130 -7.65 13.01 -5.19
N HIS A 131 -8.10 12.68 -6.39
CA HIS A 131 -7.93 13.51 -7.58
C HIS A 131 -9.29 13.83 -8.24
N LEU A 132 -9.66 15.10 -8.23
CA LEU A 132 -10.90 15.61 -8.80
C LEU A 132 -10.71 16.04 -10.26
N MET A 133 -10.98 15.11 -11.18
CA MET A 133 -10.83 15.31 -12.64
C MET A 133 -11.59 16.52 -13.19
N GLU A 134 -12.76 16.86 -12.63
CA GLU A 134 -13.51 18.07 -13.02
C GLU A 134 -12.73 19.35 -12.69
N GLY A 135 -12.09 19.39 -11.50
CA GLY A 135 -11.26 20.50 -11.08
C GLY A 135 -10.02 20.68 -11.97
N GLU A 136 -9.37 19.58 -12.36
CA GLU A 136 -8.26 19.61 -13.31
C GLU A 136 -8.70 20.15 -14.68
N LYS A 137 -9.80 19.62 -15.24
CA LYS A 137 -10.34 20.07 -16.54
C LYS A 137 -10.75 21.53 -16.55
N ALA A 138 -11.20 22.05 -15.41
CA ALA A 138 -11.50 23.47 -15.23
C ALA A 138 -10.24 24.35 -15.03
N GLY A 139 -9.04 23.79 -15.08
CA GLY A 139 -7.78 24.51 -14.92
C GLY A 139 -7.50 24.97 -13.48
N ARG A 140 -8.17 24.37 -12.48
CA ARG A 140 -7.87 24.64 -11.07
C ARG A 140 -6.52 24.00 -10.70
N SER A 141 -6.00 24.33 -9.51
CA SER A 141 -4.77 23.72 -8.97
C SER A 141 -4.97 23.09 -7.59
N ASP A 142 -6.21 23.01 -7.11
CA ASP A 142 -6.59 22.43 -5.81
C ASP A 142 -7.26 21.05 -5.97
N PHE A 143 -7.13 20.43 -7.16
CA PHE A 143 -7.83 19.21 -7.52
C PHE A 143 -7.19 17.92 -6.96
N GLN A 144 -6.00 17.99 -6.38
CA GLN A 144 -5.37 16.89 -5.64
C GLN A 144 -5.27 17.23 -4.16
N TYR A 145 -5.63 16.29 -3.28
CA TYR A 145 -5.64 16.46 -1.82
C TYR A 145 -5.57 15.11 -1.09
N GLN A 146 -5.12 15.09 0.17
CA GLN A 146 -4.80 13.83 0.87
C GLN A 146 -5.96 13.35 1.74
N SER A 147 -6.27 12.06 1.64
CA SER A 147 -7.39 11.40 2.30
C SER A 147 -6.92 10.09 2.93
N ILE A 148 -7.74 9.56 3.85
CA ILE A 148 -7.47 8.29 4.51
C ILE A 148 -8.66 7.33 4.45
N ALA A 149 -8.37 6.04 4.53
CA ALA A 149 -9.32 4.97 4.76
C ALA A 149 -8.75 4.00 5.79
N TYR A 150 -9.59 3.23 6.46
CA TYR A 150 -9.15 2.25 7.44
C TYR A 150 -9.80 0.88 7.22
N SER A 151 -9.11 -0.15 7.68
CA SER A 151 -9.57 -1.54 7.66
C SER A 151 -9.36 -2.17 9.05
N ASN A 152 -10.36 -2.93 9.49
CA ASN A 152 -10.34 -3.71 10.73
C ASN A 152 -10.37 -5.23 10.47
N ASP A 153 -10.19 -5.64 9.21
CA ASP A 153 -10.29 -7.04 8.78
C ASP A 153 -9.04 -7.45 7.98
N ARG A 154 -7.86 -6.99 8.40
CA ARG A 154 -6.58 -7.27 7.73
C ARG A 154 -6.57 -6.80 6.27
N GLY A 155 -7.13 -5.61 6.01
CA GLY A 155 -7.10 -4.99 4.68
C GLY A 155 -8.04 -5.61 3.66
N ARG A 156 -9.00 -6.45 4.06
CA ARG A 156 -9.95 -7.09 3.13
C ARG A 156 -11.06 -6.14 2.69
N THR A 157 -11.52 -5.28 3.59
CA THR A 157 -12.46 -4.20 3.30
C THR A 157 -11.99 -2.89 3.90
N TRP A 158 -12.36 -1.78 3.25
CA TRP A 158 -11.91 -0.45 3.60
C TRP A 158 -13.08 0.51 3.78
N THR A 159 -13.04 1.29 4.86
CA THR A 159 -13.97 2.38 5.12
C THR A 159 -13.23 3.70 4.95
N LYS A 160 -13.66 4.55 4.03
CA LYS A 160 -13.11 5.90 3.88
C LYS A 160 -13.54 6.76 5.07
N TYR A 161 -12.61 7.56 5.58
CA TYR A 161 -12.89 8.45 6.70
C TYR A 161 -13.86 9.56 6.29
N VAL A 162 -14.94 9.74 7.05
CA VAL A 162 -15.99 10.73 6.76
C VAL A 162 -15.47 12.17 6.78
N GLY A 163 -14.39 12.44 7.52
CA GLY A 163 -13.76 13.76 7.60
C GLY A 163 -12.73 14.02 6.49
N ASN A 164 -12.70 13.21 5.43
CA ASN A 164 -11.81 13.47 4.29
C ASN A 164 -12.18 14.77 3.55
N PRO A 165 -11.19 15.48 2.98
CA PRO A 165 -9.75 15.19 3.05
C PRO A 165 -9.10 15.61 4.37
N VAL A 166 -8.08 14.86 4.81
CA VAL A 166 -7.29 15.17 6.02
C VAL A 166 -6.23 16.25 5.79
N ILE A 167 -5.78 16.42 4.54
CA ILE A 167 -4.95 17.57 4.12
C ILE A 167 -5.57 18.15 2.84
N PRO A 168 -6.40 19.21 2.95
CA PRO A 168 -6.92 19.92 1.79
C PRO A 168 -5.81 20.74 1.11
N ASN A 169 -5.94 20.94 -0.20
CA ASN A 169 -5.00 21.74 -0.99
C ASN A 169 -5.41 23.21 -1.04
N THR A 170 -5.43 23.86 0.12
CA THR A 170 -5.84 25.28 0.26
C THR A 170 -4.86 26.25 -0.39
N GLN A 171 -3.61 25.82 -0.59
CA GLN A 171 -2.56 26.60 -1.26
C GLN A 171 -2.61 26.51 -2.79
N LYS A 172 -3.53 25.71 -3.37
CA LYS A 172 -3.71 25.56 -4.82
C LYS A 172 -2.43 25.12 -5.55
N ILE A 173 -1.77 24.09 -5.02
CA ILE A 173 -0.55 23.51 -5.61
C ILE A 173 -0.95 22.41 -6.59
N ARG A 174 -0.62 22.58 -7.88
CA ARG A 174 -1.13 21.72 -8.98
C ARG A 174 -0.77 20.24 -8.83
N ASP A 175 0.48 19.95 -8.50
CA ASP A 175 0.93 18.59 -8.20
C ASP A 175 1.03 18.45 -6.68
N PHE A 176 0.10 17.74 -6.05
CA PHE A 176 -0.02 17.66 -4.59
C PHE A 176 -0.46 16.25 -4.22
N ARG A 177 0.46 15.29 -4.30
CA ARG A 177 0.10 13.85 -4.34
C ARG A 177 1.16 12.89 -3.83
N ASP A 178 0.74 11.65 -3.69
CA ASP A 178 1.53 10.45 -3.38
C ASP A 178 2.06 10.43 -1.93
N PRO A 179 1.15 10.39 -0.92
CA PRO A 179 1.53 10.42 0.47
C PRO A 179 2.15 9.11 0.95
N LYS A 180 3.41 9.21 1.39
CA LYS A 180 4.08 8.23 2.23
C LYS A 180 3.96 8.62 3.70
N VAL A 181 3.48 7.72 4.54
CA VAL A 181 3.44 7.88 5.99
C VAL A 181 4.33 6.86 6.69
N ILE A 182 5.03 7.30 7.73
CA ILE A 182 5.74 6.45 8.69
C ILE A 182 5.43 6.91 10.12
N TRP A 183 5.57 5.99 11.08
CA TRP A 183 5.67 6.37 12.48
C TRP A 183 7.13 6.73 12.80
N ASP A 184 7.37 7.92 13.36
CA ASP A 184 8.67 8.33 13.85
C ASP A 184 8.74 8.16 15.38
N GLU A 185 9.55 7.21 15.84
CA GLU A 185 9.70 6.90 17.27
C GLU A 185 10.34 8.04 18.06
N ASN A 186 11.24 8.82 17.43
CA ASN A 186 11.97 9.89 18.12
C ASN A 186 11.04 11.04 18.53
N SER A 187 10.19 11.50 17.60
CA SER A 187 9.21 12.56 17.85
C SER A 187 7.82 12.04 18.25
N LYS A 188 7.66 10.72 18.34
CA LYS A 188 6.44 10.01 18.75
C LYS A 188 5.21 10.50 17.98
N GLN A 189 5.33 10.59 16.66
CA GLN A 189 4.27 11.05 15.78
C GLN A 189 4.34 10.38 14.42
N TRP A 190 3.23 10.40 13.70
CA TRP A 190 3.19 10.08 12.28
C TRP A 190 3.83 11.21 11.49
N VAL A 191 4.69 10.85 10.54
CA VAL A 191 5.29 11.78 9.58
C VAL A 191 4.80 11.39 8.19
N MET A 192 4.20 12.33 7.49
CA MET A 192 3.79 12.21 6.09
C MET A 192 4.74 13.02 5.21
N VAL A 193 5.16 12.43 4.09
CA VAL A 193 5.83 13.12 2.99
C VAL A 193 5.05 12.89 1.69
N PHE A 194 4.86 13.94 0.90
CA PHE A 194 4.25 13.82 -0.43
C PHE A 194 4.83 14.87 -1.38
N ALA A 195 4.69 14.63 -2.68
CA ALA A 195 5.18 15.55 -3.71
C ALA A 195 4.25 16.77 -3.82
N ALA A 196 4.87 17.96 -3.83
CA ALA A 196 4.21 19.24 -3.99
C ALA A 196 4.95 20.03 -5.09
N GLN A 197 4.48 19.96 -6.33
CA GLN A 197 5.13 20.54 -7.50
C GLN A 197 6.51 19.92 -7.77
N ASN A 198 7.57 20.63 -7.41
CA ASN A 198 8.96 20.29 -7.71
C ASN A 198 9.78 19.98 -6.45
N HIS A 199 9.12 19.70 -5.33
CA HIS A 199 9.72 19.41 -4.05
C HIS A 199 8.77 18.53 -3.24
N VAL A 200 9.18 18.12 -2.04
CA VAL A 200 8.30 17.42 -1.10
C VAL A 200 7.95 18.30 0.09
N LYS A 201 6.80 18.00 0.71
CA LYS A 201 6.37 18.61 1.98
C LYS A 201 6.28 17.54 3.06
N PHE A 202 6.73 17.88 4.25
CA PHE A 202 6.61 17.06 5.45
C PHE A 202 5.50 17.57 6.36
N TRP A 203 4.70 16.65 6.89
CA TRP A 203 3.61 16.92 7.81
C TRP A 203 3.68 15.95 9.00
N GLY A 204 3.29 16.43 10.19
CA GLY A 204 3.27 15.66 11.42
C GLY A 204 1.84 15.50 11.95
N SER A 205 1.53 14.32 12.50
CA SER A 205 0.23 14.04 13.13
C SER A 205 0.37 13.12 14.32
N LYS A 206 -0.48 13.33 15.34
CA LYS A 206 -0.60 12.40 16.46
C LYS A 206 -1.68 11.33 16.24
N ASP A 207 -2.56 11.47 15.24
CA ASP A 207 -3.78 10.67 15.12
C ASP A 207 -4.17 10.31 13.67
N LEU A 208 -3.27 10.52 12.71
CA LEU A 208 -3.47 10.33 11.26
C LEU A 208 -4.56 11.20 10.60
N LYS A 209 -5.30 11.99 11.38
CA LYS A 209 -6.45 12.80 10.92
C LYS A 209 -6.10 14.29 10.89
N ASN A 210 -5.43 14.76 11.93
CA ASN A 210 -5.04 16.15 12.11
C ASN A 210 -3.56 16.31 11.79
N TRP A 211 -3.25 17.05 10.73
CA TRP A 211 -1.88 17.21 10.24
C TRP A 211 -1.40 18.65 10.36
N LYS A 212 -0.16 18.81 10.82
CA LYS A 212 0.55 20.09 10.87
C LYS A 212 1.72 20.06 9.90
N HIS A 213 1.86 21.08 9.06
CA HIS A 213 3.03 21.23 8.19
C HIS A 213 4.30 21.39 9.06
N LEU A 214 5.36 20.67 8.70
CA LEU A 214 6.63 20.67 9.41
C LEU A 214 7.71 21.40 8.62
N SER A 215 7.92 21.02 7.36
CA SER A 215 9.00 21.55 6.53
C SER A 215 8.79 21.19 5.05
N ASP A 216 9.64 21.77 4.21
CA ASP A 216 9.75 21.46 2.78
C ASP A 216 11.18 20.98 2.49
N PHE A 217 11.35 20.13 1.47
CA PHE A 217 12.68 19.69 1.00
C PHE A 217 12.70 19.52 -0.51
N GLY A 218 13.80 19.90 -1.15
CA GLY A 218 14.09 19.51 -2.54
C GLY A 218 14.13 20.62 -3.57
N LYS A 219 13.61 21.84 -3.31
CA LYS A 219 13.57 22.91 -4.31
C LYS A 219 14.91 23.27 -4.95
N GLU A 220 16.00 23.12 -4.19
CA GLU A 220 17.37 23.40 -4.63
C GLU A 220 18.23 22.12 -4.74
N PHE A 221 17.64 20.93 -4.48
CA PHE A 221 18.37 19.68 -4.33
C PHE A 221 17.74 18.56 -5.15
N GLY A 222 18.55 17.75 -5.81
CA GLY A 222 18.06 16.65 -6.65
C GLY A 222 17.74 17.09 -8.08
N SER A 223 17.23 16.15 -8.88
CA SER A 223 16.93 16.36 -10.30
C SER A 223 15.60 17.06 -10.50
N HIS A 224 15.56 18.07 -11.37
CA HIS A 224 14.36 18.86 -11.69
C HIS A 224 13.97 18.76 -13.18
N GLY A 225 14.47 17.73 -13.89
CA GLY A 225 14.15 17.49 -15.30
C GLY A 225 12.75 16.95 -15.56
N GLY A 226 11.97 16.65 -14.51
CA GLY A 226 10.62 16.12 -14.57
C GLY A 226 9.85 16.42 -13.28
N VAL A 227 8.58 16.01 -13.25
CA VAL A 227 7.72 16.16 -12.06
C VAL A 227 8.20 15.19 -10.97
N TRP A 228 8.19 15.65 -9.72
CA TRP A 228 8.47 14.78 -8.58
C TRP A 228 7.20 14.00 -8.23
N GLU A 229 7.31 12.68 -8.14
CA GLU A 229 6.20 11.77 -7.82
C GLU A 229 6.72 10.67 -6.90
N CYS A 230 5.80 9.99 -6.22
CA CYS A 230 6.07 8.79 -5.42
C CYS A 230 7.25 8.90 -4.43
N PRO A 231 7.30 9.92 -3.55
CA PRO A 231 8.33 9.95 -2.52
C PRO A 231 8.18 8.77 -1.55
N ASP A 232 9.30 8.26 -1.07
CA ASP A 232 9.36 7.30 0.04
C ASP A 232 10.35 7.78 1.11
N SER A 233 10.14 7.37 2.35
CA SER A 233 10.98 7.68 3.49
C SER A 233 10.98 6.52 4.48
N PHE A 234 12.17 6.03 4.81
CA PHE A 234 12.37 4.97 5.80
C PHE A 234 13.81 5.02 6.33
N PRO A 235 14.04 4.67 7.60
CA PRO A 235 15.39 4.54 8.13
C PRO A 235 16.09 3.32 7.51
N MET A 236 17.40 3.45 7.29
CA MET A 236 18.26 2.35 6.88
C MET A 236 19.44 2.21 7.84
N VAL A 237 19.74 0.97 8.23
CA VAL A 237 20.92 0.67 9.04
C VAL A 237 22.16 0.77 8.15
N VAL A 238 23.14 1.59 8.56
CA VAL A 238 24.43 1.72 7.89
C VAL A 238 25.48 0.97 8.68
N THR A 239 25.97 -0.15 8.15
CA THR A 239 27.14 -0.84 8.69
C THR A 239 28.39 -0.13 8.19
N ARG A 240 29.11 0.57 9.07
CA ARG A 240 30.45 1.05 8.75
C ARG A 240 31.41 -0.14 8.82
N ASN A 241 31.76 -0.71 7.66
CA ASN A 241 32.92 -1.58 7.60
C ASN A 241 34.12 -0.73 7.99
N SER A 242 34.78 -1.05 9.11
CA SER A 242 36.04 -0.45 9.49
C SER A 242 37.02 -0.72 8.36
N VAL A 243 37.33 0.31 7.55
CA VAL A 243 38.49 0.28 6.68
C VAL A 243 39.70 0.13 7.60
N PRO A 244 40.52 -0.93 7.50
CA PRO A 244 41.72 -1.06 8.30
C PRO A 244 42.57 0.20 8.14
N GLY A 245 42.85 0.91 9.23
CA GLY A 245 43.72 2.10 9.24
C GLY A 245 43.05 3.47 9.39
N ARG A 246 41.72 3.57 9.52
CA ARG A 246 41.08 4.82 9.98
C ARG A 246 40.56 4.66 11.40
N THR A 247 41.25 5.28 12.36
CA THR A 247 40.75 5.43 13.73
C THR A 247 39.49 6.28 13.71
N ASN A 248 38.42 5.79 14.35
CA ASN A 248 37.21 6.58 14.58
C ASN A 248 37.57 7.81 15.44
N PRO A 249 37.14 9.03 15.07
CA PRO A 249 37.06 10.10 16.06
C PRO A 249 36.08 9.64 17.14
N LYS A 250 36.54 9.70 18.40
CA LYS A 250 35.77 9.35 19.59
C LYS A 250 34.36 9.95 19.48
N HIS A 251 33.35 9.09 19.60
CA HIS A 251 32.00 9.52 19.90
C HIS A 251 32.04 10.39 21.17
N LEU A 252 31.69 11.66 21.01
CA LEU A 252 31.27 12.50 22.13
C LEU A 252 29.87 12.02 22.50
N ASP A 253 29.82 11.03 23.37
CA ASP A 253 28.63 10.82 24.17
C ASP A 253 28.53 12.04 25.11
N SER A 254 27.42 12.76 25.00
CA SER A 254 27.04 13.86 25.88
C SER A 254 25.67 13.52 26.48
N PRO A 255 25.42 13.99 27.71
CA PRO A 255 24.76 13.26 28.80
C PRO A 255 23.26 12.98 28.63
#